data_AF-A0A941CNI8-F1
#
_entry.id   AF-A0A941CNI8-F1
#
_cell.length_a   1.000
_cell.length_b   1.000
_cell.length_c   1.000
_cell.angle_alpha   90.00
_cell.angle_beta   90.00
_cell.angle_gamma   90.00
#
_symmetry.space_group_name_H-M   'P 1'
#
loop_
_entity.id
_entity.type
_entity.pdbx_description
1 polymer ?
#
loop_
_entity_poly.entity_id
_entity_poly.type
_entity_poly.pdbx_seq_one_letter_code
_entity_poly.pdbx_strand_id
1 'polypeptide(L)'
;MTLFFYLTDLLMPVVMTGLGILFLYHPPKNINSFYGYRTARSMASQEAWDYAHKEAGKLWVRMGPSLFGLILLSKLLAPLPEEILSLVHMSVLLAALVYTIIHGER
;
A
#
# COMPACT_ATOMS: atom_id res chain seq x y z
N MET A 1 -22.66 11.88 1.64
CA MET A 1 -22.27 10.58 2.22
C MET A 1 -21.51 9.72 1.22
N THR A 2 -21.98 9.58 -0.03
CA THR A 2 -21.25 8.84 -1.10
C THR A 2 -19.83 9.34 -1.36
N LEU A 3 -19.62 10.65 -1.51
CA LEU A 3 -18.28 11.21 -1.73
C LEU A 3 -17.26 10.80 -0.65
N PHE A 4 -17.70 10.73 0.61
CA PHE A 4 -16.84 10.30 1.70
C PHE A 4 -16.32 8.86 1.48
N PHE A 5 -17.20 7.92 1.13
CA PHE A 5 -16.82 6.52 0.86
C PHE A 5 -15.91 6.37 -0.36
N TYR A 6 -16.10 7.17 -1.40
CA TYR A 6 -15.19 7.17 -2.56
C TYR A 6 -13.79 7.68 -2.16
N LEU A 7 -13.73 8.76 -1.38
CA LEU A 7 -12.45 9.30 -0.91
C LEU A 7 -11.74 8.32 0.01
N THR A 8 -12.43 7.70 0.97
CA THR A 8 -11.81 6.74 1.89
C THR A 8 -11.27 5.51 1.17
N ASP A 9 -12.06 4.94 0.25
CA ASP A 9 -11.72 3.67 -0.38
C ASP A 9 -10.63 3.82 -1.45
N LEU A 10 -10.56 4.98 -2.14
CA LEU A 10 -9.60 5.21 -3.23
C LEU A 10 -8.32 5.93 -2.79
N LEU A 11 -8.32 6.64 -1.65
CA LEU A 11 -7.13 7.34 -1.15
C LEU A 11 -5.98 6.36 -0.87
N MET A 12 -6.28 5.22 -0.23
CA MET A 12 -5.27 4.25 0.14
C MET A 12 -4.51 3.66 -1.07
N PRO A 13 -5.18 3.12 -2.11
CA PRO A 13 -4.50 2.69 -3.34
C PRO A 13 -3.65 3.77 -4.01
N VAL A 14 -4.09 5.03 -3.98
CA VAL A 14 -3.35 6.17 -4.52
C VAL A 14 -2.08 6.42 -3.70
N VAL A 15 -2.20 6.45 -2.36
CA VAL A 15 -1.06 6.61 -1.44
C VAL A 15 -0.08 5.45 -1.59
N MET A 16 -0.56 4.20 -1.69
CA MET A 16 0.30 3.03 -1.95
C MET A 16 1.06 3.20 -3.26
N THR A 17 0.41 3.63 -4.33
CA THR A 17 1.07 3.87 -5.62
C THR A 17 2.13 4.96 -5.50
N GLY A 18 1.79 6.10 -4.90
CA GLY A 18 2.69 7.25 -4.75
C GLY A 18 3.92 6.93 -3.89
N LEU A 19 3.71 6.30 -2.74
CA LEU A 19 4.82 5.86 -1.86
C LEU A 19 5.64 4.72 -2.49
N GLY A 20 5.00 3.84 -3.27
CA GLY A 20 5.71 2.82 -4.03
C GLY A 20 6.67 3.43 -5.05
N ILE A 21 6.20 4.41 -5.82
CA ILE A 21 7.03 5.20 -6.74
C ILE A 21 8.15 5.91 -5.97
N LEU A 22 7.83 6.55 -4.84
CA LEU A 22 8.83 7.20 -4.00
C LEU A 22 9.94 6.21 -3.59
N PHE A 23 9.59 5.00 -3.15
CA PHE A 23 10.59 4.00 -2.77
C PHE A 23 11.42 3.46 -3.93
N LEU A 24 10.87 3.43 -5.16
CA LEU A 24 11.62 3.00 -6.34
C LEU A 24 12.63 4.04 -6.81
N TYR A 25 12.25 5.33 -6.80
CA TYR A 25 13.06 6.39 -7.41
C TYR A 25 13.85 7.22 -6.38
N HIS A 26 13.31 7.38 -5.17
CA HIS A 26 13.90 8.18 -4.10
C HIS A 26 13.75 7.46 -2.74
N PRO A 27 14.31 6.25 -2.58
CA PRO A 27 14.27 5.56 -1.30
C PRO A 27 14.98 6.40 -0.22
N PRO A 28 14.64 6.21 1.07
CA PRO A 28 15.37 6.86 2.14
C PRO A 28 16.83 6.42 2.07
N LYS A 29 17.76 7.37 1.94
CA LYS A 29 19.17 7.06 1.66
C LYS A 29 19.91 6.42 2.83
N ASN A 30 19.46 6.70 4.05
CA ASN A 30 20.09 6.21 5.27
C ASN A 30 19.04 5.56 6.16
N ILE A 31 19.46 4.52 6.87
CA ILE A 31 18.70 3.97 7.98
C ILE A 31 18.39 5.10 8.97
N ASN A 32 17.11 5.34 9.23
CA ASN A 32 16.67 6.43 10.09
C ASN A 32 15.45 6.01 10.93
N SER A 33 15.18 6.79 11.98
CA SER A 33 14.09 6.54 12.93
C SER A 33 12.81 7.31 12.61
N PHE A 34 12.73 8.03 11.49
CA PHE A 34 11.60 8.89 11.16
C PHE A 34 10.65 8.22 10.15
N TYR A 35 11.17 7.64 9.07
CA TYR A 35 10.35 7.04 8.01
C TYR A 35 11.09 5.93 7.25
N GLY A 36 10.31 5.03 6.65
CA GLY A 36 10.81 3.90 5.86
C GLY A 36 10.34 2.55 6.38
N TYR A 37 10.81 1.49 5.74
CA TYR A 37 10.47 0.10 5.99
C TYR A 37 11.25 -0.45 7.19
N ARG A 38 10.86 -0.06 8.40
CA ARG A 38 11.67 -0.23 9.62
C ARG A 38 11.51 -1.58 10.33
N THR A 39 11.49 -2.66 9.57
CA THR A 39 11.58 -4.00 10.18
C THR A 39 13.01 -4.24 10.68
N ALA A 40 13.17 -5.09 11.70
CA ALA A 40 14.49 -5.40 12.26
C ALA A 40 15.46 -5.91 11.18
N ARG A 41 14.93 -6.68 10.20
CA ARG A 41 15.68 -7.18 9.05
C ARG A 41 16.12 -6.07 8.10
N SER A 42 15.22 -5.15 7.73
CA SER A 42 15.56 -4.05 6.83
C SER A 42 16.60 -3.11 7.44
N MET A 43 16.57 -2.91 8.76
CA MET A 43 17.52 -2.05 9.46
C MET A 43 18.87 -2.73 9.79
N ALA A 44 19.06 -4.00 9.42
CA ALA A 44 20.29 -4.75 9.77
C ALA A 44 21.54 -4.25 9.04
N SER A 45 21.39 -3.74 7.82
CA SER A 45 22.48 -3.14 7.03
C SER A 45 21.92 -2.16 6.00
N GLN A 46 22.77 -1.28 5.48
CA GLN A 46 22.35 -0.35 4.42
C GLN A 46 21.89 -1.10 3.16
N GLU A 47 22.52 -2.22 2.83
CA GLU A 47 22.11 -3.07 1.71
C GLU A 47 20.71 -3.67 1.93
N ALA A 48 20.43 -4.18 3.13
CA ALA A 48 19.10 -4.69 3.48
C ALA A 48 18.04 -3.59 3.49
N TRP A 49 18.43 -2.38 3.90
CA TRP A 49 17.58 -1.20 3.87
C TRP A 49 17.19 -0.82 2.43
N ASP A 50 18.17 -0.71 1.54
CA ASP A 50 17.96 -0.37 0.14
C ASP A 50 17.14 -1.45 -0.59
N TYR A 51 17.42 -2.72 -0.31
CA TYR A 51 16.68 -3.85 -0.86
C TYR A 51 15.21 -3.83 -0.43
N ALA A 52 14.93 -3.66 0.86
CA ALA A 52 13.56 -3.68 1.38
C ALA A 52 12.69 -2.57 0.79
N HIS A 53 13.23 -1.36 0.65
CA HIS A 53 12.50 -0.24 0.02
C HIS A 53 12.26 -0.50 -1.47
N LYS A 54 13.25 -1.03 -2.19
CA LYS A 54 13.09 -1.37 -3.61
C LYS A 54 12.03 -2.44 -3.82
N GLU A 55 12.04 -3.52 -3.04
CA GLU A 55 11.03 -4.58 -3.15
C GLU A 55 9.64 -4.12 -2.71
N ALA A 56 9.53 -3.39 -1.59
CA ALA A 56 8.27 -2.77 -1.16
C ALA A 56 7.74 -1.82 -2.23
N GLY A 57 8.61 -1.00 -2.83
CA GLY A 57 8.29 -0.08 -3.91
C GLY A 57 7.73 -0.80 -5.14
N LYS A 58 8.40 -1.86 -5.61
CA LYS A 58 7.92 -2.68 -6.74
C LYS A 58 6.55 -3.28 -6.45
N LEU A 59 6.38 -3.83 -5.24
CA LEU A 59 5.14 -4.45 -4.83
C LEU A 59 3.99 -3.44 -4.80
N TRP A 60 4.23 -2.26 -4.22
CA TRP A 60 3.22 -1.20 -4.09
C TRP A 60 2.83 -0.58 -5.43
N VAL A 61 3.79 -0.38 -6.36
CA VAL A 61 3.49 0.10 -7.73
C VAL A 61 2.68 -0.91 -8.53
N ARG A 62 2.81 -2.21 -8.24
CA ARG A 62 1.96 -3.25 -8.86
C ARG A 62 0.59 -3.33 -8.20
N MET A 63 0.54 -3.38 -6.86
CA MET A 63 -0.70 -3.60 -6.12
C MET A 63 -1.61 -2.37 -6.12
N GLY A 64 -1.07 -1.16 -5.97
CA GLY A 64 -1.85 0.07 -5.84
C GLY A 64 -2.82 0.30 -7.00
N PRO A 65 -2.36 0.35 -8.25
CA PRO A 65 -3.24 0.52 -9.41
C PRO A 65 -4.23 -0.63 -9.59
N SER A 66 -3.82 -1.88 -9.32
CA SER A 66 -4.72 -3.04 -9.39
C SER A 66 -5.85 -2.94 -8.35
N LEU A 67 -5.52 -2.59 -7.10
CA LEU A 67 -6.50 -2.39 -6.04
C LEU A 67 -7.41 -1.20 -6.34
N PHE A 68 -6.87 -0.10 -6.86
CA PHE A 68 -7.67 1.05 -7.28
C PHE A 68 -8.71 0.65 -8.34
N GLY A 69 -8.28 -0.06 -9.39
CA GLY A 69 -9.17 -0.52 -10.45
C GLY A 69 -10.26 -1.48 -9.94
N LEU A 70 -9.89 -2.43 -9.08
CA LEU A 70 -10.84 -3.38 -8.49
C LEU A 70 -11.87 -2.71 -7.59
N ILE A 71 -11.43 -1.77 -6.73
CA ILE A 71 -12.33 -1.01 -5.84
C ILE A 71 -13.27 -0.12 -6.65
N LEU A 72 -12.75 0.58 -7.67
CA LEU A 72 -13.57 1.42 -8.55
C LEU A 72 -14.62 0.58 -9.28
N LEU A 73 -14.23 -0.57 -9.83
CA LEU A 73 -15.14 -1.49 -10.51
C LEU A 73 -16.20 -2.03 -9.56
N SER A 74 -15.79 -2.44 -8.36
CA SER A 74 -16.68 -2.89 -7.28
C SER A 74 -17.73 -1.84 -6.96
N LYS A 75 -17.34 -0.58 -6.74
CA LYS A 75 -18.28 0.52 -6.47
C LYS A 75 -19.24 0.81 -7.61
N LEU A 76 -18.82 0.64 -8.87
CA LEU A 76 -19.66 0.92 -10.03
C LEU A 76 -20.67 -0.19 -10.33
N LEU A 77 -20.34 -1.45 -9.99
CA LEU A 77 -21.11 -2.62 -10.43
C LEU A 77 -21.82 -3.37 -9.30
N ALA A 78 -21.34 -3.28 -8.06
CA ALA A 78 -21.91 -4.06 -6.96
C ALA A 78 -23.18 -3.40 -6.40
N PRO A 79 -24.33 -4.09 -6.39
CA PRO A 79 -25.59 -3.56 -5.86
C PRO A 79 -25.65 -3.73 -4.33
N LEU A 80 -24.62 -3.26 -3.63
CA LEU A 80 -24.50 -3.32 -2.17
C LEU A 80 -24.49 -1.91 -1.56
N PRO A 81 -24.93 -1.75 -0.29
CA PRO A 81 -24.76 -0.50 0.43
C PRO A 81 -23.28 -0.08 0.50
N GLU A 82 -23.03 1.23 0.39
CA GLU A 82 -21.69 1.82 0.40
C GLU A 82 -20.91 1.48 1.67
N GLU A 83 -21.62 1.37 2.80
CA GLU A 83 -21.06 1.01 4.10
C GLU A 83 -20.45 -0.40 4.08
N ILE A 84 -21.18 -1.36 3.49
CA ILE A 84 -20.75 -2.76 3.40
C ILE A 84 -19.58 -2.87 2.44
N LEU A 85 -19.65 -2.20 1.28
CA LEU A 85 -18.56 -2.19 0.31
C LEU A 85 -17.29 -1.57 0.91
N SER A 86 -17.40 -0.44 1.58
CA SER A 86 -16.26 0.21 2.23
C SER A 86 -15.63 -0.67 3.29
N LEU A 87 -16.43 -1.36 4.11
CA LEU A 87 -15.91 -2.33 5.10
C LEU A 87 -15.09 -3.46 4.44
N VAL A 88 -15.59 -4.00 3.31
CA VAL A 88 -14.88 -5.02 2.54
C VAL A 88 -13.58 -4.47 1.96
N HIS A 89 -13.62 -3.29 1.31
CA HIS A 89 -12.43 -2.65 0.76
C HIS A 89 -11.36 -2.38 1.83
N MET A 90 -11.77 -1.86 2.99
CA MET A 90 -10.86 -1.62 4.12
C MET A 90 -10.22 -2.92 4.63
N SER A 91 -10.98 -4.01 4.68
CA SER A 91 -10.46 -5.33 5.07
C SER A 91 -9.42 -5.86 4.07
N VAL A 92 -9.70 -5.71 2.77
CA VAL A 92 -8.76 -6.09 1.69
C VAL A 92 -7.49 -5.22 1.73
N LEU A 93 -7.63 -3.91 1.93
CA LEU A 93 -6.50 -2.99 2.03
C LEU A 93 -5.64 -3.28 3.26
N LEU A 94 -6.25 -3.61 4.40
CA LEU A 94 -5.52 -4.04 5.59
C LEU A 94 -4.75 -5.34 5.33
N ALA A 95 -5.39 -6.34 4.70
CA ALA A 95 -4.73 -7.58 4.32
C ALA A 95 -3.56 -7.34 3.35
N ALA A 96 -3.72 -6.42 2.40
CA ALA A 96 -2.66 -6.01 1.48
C ALA A 96 -1.46 -5.39 2.23
N LEU A 97 -1.70 -4.51 3.21
CA LEU A 97 -0.63 -3.94 4.03
C LEU A 97 0.09 -5.02 4.85
N VAL A 98 -0.65 -5.91 5.52
CA VAL A 98 -0.07 -7.04 6.27
C VAL A 98 0.77 -7.93 5.36
N TYR A 99 0.25 -8.25 4.17
CA TYR A 99 1.00 -9.02 3.18
C TYR A 99 2.31 -8.33 2.81
N THR A 100 2.31 -7.01 2.62
CA THR A 100 3.54 -6.30 2.29
C THR A 100 4.57 -6.47 3.40
N ILE A 101 4.19 -6.27 4.67
CA ILE A 101 5.07 -6.45 5.85
C ILE A 101 5.69 -7.86 5.86
N ILE A 102 4.85 -8.88 5.76
CA ILE A 102 5.30 -10.28 5.79
C ILE A 102 6.22 -10.58 4.60
N HIS A 103 5.92 -10.06 3.41
CA HIS A 103 6.74 -10.27 2.22
C HIS A 103 8.10 -9.59 2.34
N GLY A 104 8.16 -8.39 2.92
CA GLY A 104 9.42 -7.67 3.17
C GLY A 104 10.30 -8.30 4.26
N GLU A 105 9.76 -9.22 5.06
CA GLU A 105 10.50 -9.99 6.07
C GLU A 105 11.04 -11.34 5.56
N ARG A 106 10.66 -11.77 4.34
CA ARG A 106 11.16 -13.00 3.69
C ARG A 106 12.45 -12.77 2.93
#